data_AF-A0A2A3VLT7-F1
#
_entry.id   AF-A0A2A3VLT7-F1
#
_cell.length_a   1.000
_cell.length_b   1.000
_cell.length_c   1.000
_cell.angle_alpha   90.00
_cell.angle_beta   90.00
_cell.angle_gamma   90.00
#
_symmetry.space_group_name_H-M   'P 1'
#
loop_
_entity.id
_entity.type
_entity.pdbx_description
1 polymer ?
#
loop_
_entity_poly.entity_id
_entity_poly.type
_entity_poly.pdbx_seq_one_letter_code
_entity_poly.pdbx_strand_id
1 'polypeptide(L)'
;MRRSRPLDVHLALLGLVLSACAGLVAAQPAEPHRLDPVHTRVVLAIDHAGFSKAIGTVSGSTGTVWTNGEDWTDARVDVSVPLDRLDFGDADWNRAVAARGLLDTARHPVARFVSIRVEPLDAERARVHGTLTLRGVTREVTLDAVRNAARRHPLPPFRRTVGFSATGLLSRAEFGVDGWRSMIGDAVELRLEVEATRTRGGADDTADPSPGAEDVMDDDGTADVAPAADPAPDAPVEPAPSDEPGPAPLPATPRP
;
A
#
# COMPACT_ATOMS: atom_id res chain seq x y z
N MET A 1 80.19 -38.69 40.48
CA MET A 1 79.96 -37.59 39.52
C MET A 1 79.03 -38.07 38.42
N ARG A 2 77.76 -37.63 38.43
CA ARG A 2 76.85 -37.37 37.29
C ARG A 2 75.44 -37.22 37.86
N ARG A 3 75.02 -35.98 38.04
CA ARG A 3 73.62 -35.63 38.33
C ARG A 3 72.89 -35.54 37.00
N SER A 4 71.88 -36.38 36.81
CA SER A 4 70.84 -36.22 35.79
C SER A 4 69.91 -35.07 36.21
N ARG A 5 69.68 -34.11 35.31
CA ARG A 5 68.59 -33.12 35.41
C ARG A 5 67.52 -33.49 34.38
N PRO A 6 66.24 -33.66 34.75
CA PRO A 6 65.17 -33.62 33.77
C PRO A 6 65.00 -32.17 33.29
N LEU A 7 65.01 -31.95 31.97
CA LEU A 7 64.63 -30.64 31.41
C LEU A 7 63.11 -30.51 31.49
N ASP A 8 62.71 -29.44 32.17
CA ASP A 8 61.34 -29.10 32.48
C ASP A 8 60.48 -28.87 31.23
N VAL A 9 59.32 -29.53 31.28
CA VAL A 9 58.15 -29.38 30.42
C VAL A 9 57.55 -27.98 30.64
N HIS A 10 58.17 -26.94 30.11
CA HIS A 10 57.68 -25.57 30.24
C HIS A 10 57.53 -24.82 28.91
N LEU A 11 57.44 -25.54 27.80
CA LEU A 11 57.16 -24.96 26.48
C LEU A 11 55.84 -25.50 25.89
N ALA A 12 54.74 -25.47 26.65
CA ALA A 12 53.43 -25.86 26.13
C ALA A 12 52.24 -25.18 26.84
N LEU A 13 52.42 -23.97 27.39
CA LEU A 13 51.34 -23.23 28.06
C LEU A 13 51.31 -21.75 27.63
N LEU A 14 51.45 -21.50 26.32
CA LEU A 14 51.22 -20.17 25.74
C LEU A 14 50.40 -20.26 24.45
N GLY A 15 49.34 -21.04 24.46
CA GLY A 15 48.56 -21.27 23.24
C GLY A 15 47.19 -21.87 23.47
N LEU A 16 46.35 -21.31 24.37
CA LEU A 16 44.90 -21.57 24.32
C LEU A 16 44.03 -20.67 25.23
N VAL A 17 44.16 -19.33 25.18
CA VAL A 17 43.13 -18.45 25.80
C VAL A 17 42.80 -17.26 24.88
N LEU A 18 42.64 -17.53 23.58
CA LEU A 18 42.09 -16.55 22.63
C LEU A 18 40.98 -17.17 21.79
N SER A 19 40.18 -18.06 22.39
CA SER A 19 39.05 -18.70 21.72
C SER A 19 37.79 -18.44 22.53
N ALA A 20 36.72 -18.07 21.83
CA ALA A 20 35.37 -17.76 22.32
C ALA A 20 35.11 -16.36 22.88
N CYS A 21 35.49 -15.32 22.13
CA CYS A 21 34.58 -14.18 21.96
C CYS A 21 33.87 -14.33 20.61
N ALA A 22 33.06 -15.39 20.46
CA ALA A 22 32.02 -15.38 19.45
C ALA A 22 31.00 -14.35 19.94
N GLY A 23 31.16 -13.11 19.50
CA GLY A 23 30.27 -12.02 19.87
C GLY A 23 28.84 -12.41 19.53
N LEU A 24 27.96 -12.44 20.53
CA LEU A 24 26.55 -12.25 20.28
C LEU A 24 26.45 -10.87 19.61
N VAL A 25 26.25 -10.85 18.29
CA VAL A 25 25.71 -9.67 17.64
C VAL A 25 24.28 -9.55 18.17
N ALA A 26 24.09 -8.69 19.15
CA ALA A 26 22.76 -8.34 19.61
C ALA A 26 22.03 -7.72 18.42
N ALA A 27 20.84 -8.23 18.09
CA ALA A 27 20.00 -7.67 17.05
C ALA A 27 19.76 -6.19 17.36
N GLN A 28 19.92 -5.33 16.35
CA GLN A 28 19.61 -3.91 16.47
C GLN A 28 18.10 -3.76 16.73
N PRO A 29 17.66 -2.91 17.67
CA PRO A 29 16.24 -2.72 17.91
C PRO A 29 15.57 -2.07 16.70
N ALA A 30 14.30 -2.40 16.46
CA ALA A 30 13.54 -1.80 15.38
C ALA A 30 13.32 -0.28 15.59
N GLU A 31 13.65 0.52 14.57
CA GLU A 31 13.51 1.97 14.58
C GLU A 31 12.30 2.42 13.74
N PRO A 32 11.61 3.52 14.11
CA PRO A 32 10.47 4.02 13.36
C PRO A 32 10.89 4.65 12.02
N HIS A 33 10.30 4.16 10.94
CA HIS A 33 10.37 4.71 9.60
C HIS A 33 8.97 5.18 9.18
N ARG A 34 8.80 6.47 8.89
CA ARG A 34 7.54 7.04 8.42
C ARG A 34 7.37 6.75 6.93
N LEU A 35 6.17 6.31 6.55
CA LEU A 35 5.83 6.13 5.14
C LEU A 35 5.96 7.47 4.41
N ASP A 36 6.53 7.43 3.21
CA ASP A 36 6.47 8.51 2.25
C ASP A 36 5.17 8.43 1.45
N PRO A 37 4.23 9.39 1.59
CA PRO A 37 2.93 9.34 0.92
C PRO A 37 3.02 9.50 -0.61
N VAL A 38 4.13 10.05 -1.13
CA VAL A 38 4.37 10.26 -2.57
C VAL A 38 4.88 8.97 -3.21
N HIS A 39 5.76 8.24 -2.53
CA HIS A 39 6.38 7.01 -3.02
C HIS A 39 5.72 5.73 -2.49
N THR A 40 4.57 5.86 -1.83
CA THR A 40 3.76 4.72 -1.40
C THR A 40 2.51 4.59 -2.26
N ARG A 41 2.23 3.38 -2.73
CA ARG A 41 1.09 3.08 -3.60
C ARG A 41 0.40 1.79 -3.18
N VAL A 42 -0.92 1.86 -3.07
CA VAL A 42 -1.81 0.69 -3.10
C VAL A 42 -2.34 0.54 -4.51
N VAL A 43 -2.18 -0.64 -5.10
CA VAL A 43 -2.83 -1.03 -6.35
C VAL A 43 -3.77 -2.18 -6.03
N LEU A 44 -4.98 -2.13 -6.57
CA LEU A 44 -5.95 -3.20 -6.46
C LEU A 44 -6.44 -3.64 -7.83
N ALA A 45 -6.79 -4.91 -7.95
CA ALA A 45 -7.45 -5.46 -9.13
C ALA A 45 -8.61 -6.37 -8.70
N ILE A 46 -9.73 -6.29 -9.40
CA ILE A 46 -10.96 -7.01 -9.08
C ILE A 46 -11.71 -7.38 -10.36
N ASP A 47 -12.26 -8.59 -10.44
CA ASP A 47 -12.98 -9.02 -11.64
C ASP A 47 -14.24 -8.16 -11.86
N HIS A 48 -14.51 -7.84 -13.13
CA HIS A 48 -15.66 -7.05 -13.55
C HIS A 48 -16.43 -7.79 -14.66
N ALA A 49 -17.62 -8.25 -14.31
CA ALA A 49 -18.60 -8.95 -15.13
C ALA A 49 -18.06 -10.16 -15.92
N GLY A 50 -16.93 -10.73 -15.48
CA GLY A 50 -16.26 -11.85 -16.15
C GLY A 50 -15.50 -11.47 -17.43
N PHE A 51 -15.45 -10.19 -17.80
CA PHE A 51 -14.78 -9.73 -19.03
C PHE A 51 -13.36 -9.23 -18.79
N SER A 52 -13.12 -8.53 -17.68
CA SER A 52 -11.84 -7.90 -17.38
C SER A 52 -11.64 -7.72 -15.87
N LYS A 53 -10.49 -7.16 -15.49
CA LYS A 53 -10.25 -6.66 -14.13
C LYS A 53 -10.38 -5.14 -14.12
N ALA A 54 -11.16 -4.62 -13.19
CA ALA A 54 -11.08 -3.20 -12.83
C ALA A 54 -9.84 -2.99 -11.98
N ILE A 55 -8.99 -2.03 -12.38
CA ILE A 55 -7.73 -1.72 -11.69
C ILE A 55 -7.87 -0.35 -11.04
N GLY A 56 -7.65 -0.30 -9.73
CA GLY A 56 -7.70 0.93 -8.95
C GLY A 56 -6.37 1.20 -8.26
N THR A 57 -6.13 2.46 -7.92
CA THR A 57 -4.97 2.84 -7.11
C THR A 57 -5.35 3.77 -5.97
N VAL A 58 -4.57 3.75 -4.90
CA VAL A 58 -4.66 4.72 -3.80
C VAL A 58 -3.25 5.23 -3.47
N SER A 59 -3.10 6.55 -3.51
CA SER A 59 -1.87 7.27 -3.10
C SER A 59 -2.06 7.91 -1.73
N GLY A 60 -1.01 8.46 -1.14
CA GLY A 60 -1.13 9.28 0.07
C GLY A 60 -1.25 8.48 1.37
N SER A 61 -0.95 7.17 1.35
CA SER A 61 -0.90 6.37 2.56
C SER A 61 0.11 6.93 3.55
N THR A 62 -0.25 6.95 4.83
CA THR A 62 0.60 7.42 5.94
C THR A 62 0.73 6.32 6.97
N GLY A 63 1.77 6.39 7.80
CA GLY A 63 1.97 5.38 8.83
C GLY A 63 3.41 5.23 9.24
N THR A 64 3.68 4.16 9.98
CA THR A 64 5.02 3.83 10.44
C THR A 64 5.30 2.35 10.26
N VAL A 65 6.49 2.06 9.76
CA VAL A 65 7.13 0.74 9.80
C VAL A 65 8.22 0.81 10.85
N TRP A 66 8.23 -0.09 11.81
CA TRP A 66 9.36 -0.26 12.71
C TRP A 66 10.20 -1.41 12.18
N THR A 67 11.47 -1.16 11.93
CA THR A 67 12.42 -2.17 11.44
C THR A 67 13.84 -1.73 11.77
N ASN A 68 14.75 -2.68 11.93
CA ASN A 68 16.19 -2.42 11.98
C ASN A 68 16.86 -2.45 10.59
N GLY A 69 16.11 -2.85 9.56
CA GLY A 69 16.57 -2.96 8.17
C GLY A 69 17.37 -4.23 7.85
N GLU A 70 17.62 -5.10 8.83
CA GLU A 70 18.49 -6.28 8.71
C GLU A 70 17.67 -7.58 8.83
N ASP A 71 16.82 -7.68 9.85
CA ASP A 71 15.94 -8.82 10.12
C ASP A 71 14.48 -8.40 10.32
N TRP A 72 13.63 -9.38 10.67
CA TRP A 72 12.19 -9.23 10.83
C TRP A 72 11.69 -9.37 12.27
N THR A 73 12.56 -9.67 13.24
CA THR A 73 12.18 -10.14 14.58
C THR A 73 11.33 -9.14 15.34
N ASP A 74 11.67 -7.85 15.26
CA ASP A 74 10.94 -6.75 15.91
C ASP A 74 10.13 -5.91 14.90
N ALA A 75 9.93 -6.43 13.69
CA ALA A 75 9.23 -5.69 12.65
C ALA A 75 7.73 -5.56 12.97
N ARG A 76 7.21 -4.34 12.80
CA ARG A 76 5.76 -4.06 12.95
C ARG A 76 5.35 -2.90 12.06
N VAL A 77 4.07 -2.83 11.75
CA VAL A 77 3.49 -1.90 10.77
C VAL A 77 2.16 -1.36 11.28
N ASP A 78 1.95 -0.05 11.14
CA ASP A 78 0.67 0.63 11.35
C ASP A 78 0.49 1.67 10.25
N VAL A 79 -0.49 1.47 9.38
CA VAL A 79 -0.69 2.24 8.14
C VAL A 79 -2.15 2.62 7.98
N SER A 80 -2.37 3.88 7.58
CA SER A 80 -3.65 4.44 7.19
C SER A 80 -3.65 4.78 5.71
N VAL A 81 -4.69 4.33 5.00
CA VAL A 81 -4.89 4.52 3.57
C VAL A 81 -6.10 5.44 3.36
N PRO A 82 -5.92 6.63 2.76
CA PRO A 82 -7.00 7.59 2.55
C PRO A 82 -7.86 7.15 1.34
N LEU A 83 -9.10 6.75 1.58
CA LEU A 83 -9.97 6.17 0.55
C LEU A 83 -10.61 7.21 -0.38
N ASP A 84 -10.53 8.50 -0.05
CA ASP A 84 -10.88 9.61 -0.93
C ASP A 84 -9.88 9.79 -2.09
N ARG A 85 -8.68 9.22 -1.99
CA ARG A 85 -7.66 9.18 -3.05
C ARG A 85 -7.73 7.94 -3.94
N LEU A 86 -8.79 7.15 -3.80
CA LEU A 86 -9.04 6.00 -4.67
C LEU A 86 -9.35 6.47 -6.08
N ASP A 87 -8.64 5.87 -7.05
CA ASP A 87 -8.79 6.21 -8.45
C ASP A 87 -8.75 4.97 -9.36
N PHE A 88 -9.83 4.79 -10.12
CA PHE A 88 -10.01 3.79 -11.18
C PHE A 88 -9.83 4.38 -12.58
N GLY A 89 -9.43 5.66 -12.69
CA GLY A 89 -9.20 6.36 -13.95
C GLY A 89 -10.45 6.96 -14.60
N ASP A 90 -11.62 6.83 -13.96
CA ASP A 90 -12.89 7.43 -14.39
C ASP A 90 -13.67 8.00 -13.20
N ALA A 91 -14.22 9.20 -13.38
CA ALA A 91 -14.88 9.93 -12.30
C ALA A 91 -16.17 9.27 -11.83
N ASP A 92 -16.91 8.59 -12.70
CA ASP A 92 -18.17 7.95 -12.37
C ASP A 92 -17.92 6.63 -11.63
N TRP A 93 -16.88 5.90 -12.05
CA TRP A 93 -16.36 4.75 -11.31
C TRP A 93 -15.93 5.13 -9.89
N ASN A 94 -15.15 6.20 -9.75
CA ASN A 94 -14.70 6.67 -8.44
C ASN A 94 -15.89 7.03 -7.54
N ARG A 95 -16.90 7.74 -8.07
CA ARG A 95 -18.12 8.06 -7.32
C ARG A 95 -18.91 6.80 -6.94
N ALA A 96 -19.03 5.82 -7.84
CA ALA A 96 -19.73 4.58 -7.58
C ALA A 96 -19.06 3.75 -6.47
N VAL A 97 -17.73 3.62 -6.51
CA VAL A 97 -16.96 2.86 -5.51
C VAL A 97 -16.99 3.55 -4.14
N ALA A 98 -16.94 4.88 -4.10
CA ALA A 98 -17.03 5.66 -2.88
C ALA A 98 -18.41 5.62 -2.22
N ALA A 99 -19.47 5.35 -2.99
CA ALA A 99 -20.84 5.39 -2.52
C ALA A 99 -21.15 4.35 -1.43
N ARG A 100 -22.26 4.59 -0.70
CA ARG A 100 -22.76 3.75 0.40
C ARG A 100 -22.91 2.26 0.05
N GLY A 101 -23.26 1.96 -1.20
CA GLY A 101 -23.43 0.59 -1.68
C GLY A 101 -22.12 -0.21 -1.80
N LEU A 102 -20.98 0.49 -1.82
CA LEU A 102 -19.65 -0.09 -1.87
C LEU A 102 -18.84 0.39 -0.65
N LEU A 103 -17.77 1.17 -0.81
CA LEU A 103 -16.84 1.48 0.29
C LEU A 103 -17.39 2.46 1.33
N ASP A 104 -18.41 3.26 0.97
CA ASP A 104 -19.06 4.20 1.89
C ASP A 104 -18.07 5.19 2.54
N THR A 105 -17.20 5.78 1.72
CA THR A 105 -16.04 6.56 2.18
C THR A 105 -16.43 7.84 2.92
N ALA A 106 -17.64 8.35 2.70
CA ALA A 106 -18.17 9.47 3.47
C ALA A 106 -18.28 9.17 4.98
N ARG A 107 -18.56 7.91 5.35
CA ARG A 107 -18.61 7.46 6.75
C ARG A 107 -17.36 6.72 7.19
N HIS A 108 -16.64 6.13 6.24
CA HIS A 108 -15.43 5.34 6.48
C HIS A 108 -14.30 5.82 5.56
N PRO A 109 -13.73 7.01 5.82
CA PRO A 109 -12.79 7.65 4.87
C PRO A 109 -11.40 7.00 4.84
N VAL A 110 -11.10 6.14 5.82
CA VAL A 110 -9.76 5.55 6.00
C VAL A 110 -9.88 4.04 6.14
N ALA A 111 -9.03 3.31 5.42
CA ALA A 111 -8.71 1.92 5.73
C ALA A 111 -7.42 1.90 6.58
N ARG A 112 -7.40 1.10 7.65
CA ARG A 112 -6.23 1.01 8.55
C ARG A 112 -5.76 -0.42 8.70
N PHE A 113 -4.47 -0.65 8.51
CA PHE A 113 -3.82 -1.94 8.74
C PHE A 113 -2.86 -1.84 9.93
N VAL A 114 -2.96 -2.79 10.87
CA VAL A 114 -2.05 -2.92 12.01
C VAL A 114 -1.55 -4.35 12.10
N SER A 115 -0.23 -4.56 12.04
CA SER A 115 0.37 -5.88 12.15
C SER A 115 0.17 -6.48 13.55
N ILE A 116 -0.15 -7.77 13.60
CA ILE A 116 -0.18 -8.60 14.81
C ILE A 116 1.17 -9.32 14.98
N ARG A 117 1.67 -9.91 13.89
CA ARG A 117 2.96 -10.64 13.86
C ARG A 117 3.58 -10.62 12.47
N VAL A 118 4.91 -10.70 12.43
CA VAL A 118 5.68 -10.87 11.21
C VAL A 118 6.37 -12.22 11.27
N GLU A 119 6.17 -13.03 10.23
CA GLU A 119 6.71 -14.37 10.07
C GLU A 119 7.78 -14.35 8.97
N PRO A 120 9.08 -14.33 9.32
CA PRO A 120 10.14 -14.39 8.34
C PRO A 120 10.07 -15.70 7.56
N LEU A 121 10.09 -15.61 6.23
CA LEU A 121 10.23 -16.76 5.34
C LEU A 121 11.72 -16.98 4.99
N ASP A 122 12.46 -15.89 4.84
CA ASP A 122 13.90 -15.85 4.62
C ASP A 122 14.44 -14.44 4.93
N ALA A 123 15.65 -14.13 4.47
CA ALA A 123 16.31 -12.85 4.73
C ALA A 123 15.53 -11.65 4.17
N GLU A 124 14.84 -11.80 3.04
CA GLU A 124 14.19 -10.70 2.31
C GLU A 124 12.66 -10.81 2.30
N ARG A 125 12.10 -11.98 2.61
CA ARG A 125 10.64 -12.21 2.57
C ARG A 125 10.06 -12.53 3.92
N ALA A 126 8.84 -12.07 4.15
CA ALA A 126 8.05 -12.36 5.34
C ALA A 126 6.55 -12.39 5.04
N ARG A 127 5.79 -13.11 5.85
CA ARG A 127 4.33 -12.95 5.95
C ARG A 127 3.99 -12.00 7.08
N VAL A 128 3.30 -10.91 6.76
CA VAL A 128 2.83 -9.94 7.73
C VAL A 128 1.36 -10.22 8.00
N HIS A 129 1.08 -10.77 9.19
CA HIS A 129 -0.27 -11.02 9.66
C HIS A 129 -0.73 -9.79 10.43
N GLY A 130 -1.91 -9.27 10.11
CA GLY A 130 -2.43 -8.07 10.78
C GLY A 130 -3.93 -7.91 10.66
N THR A 131 -4.45 -6.90 11.34
CA THR A 131 -5.86 -6.52 11.24
C THR A 131 -6.01 -5.40 10.22
N LEU A 132 -6.90 -5.60 9.24
CA LEU A 132 -7.38 -4.56 8.36
C LEU A 132 -8.75 -4.10 8.87
N THR A 133 -8.91 -2.80 9.08
CA THR A 133 -10.20 -2.16 9.29
C THR A 133 -10.59 -1.43 8.01
N LEU A 134 -11.67 -1.87 7.38
CA LEU A 134 -12.21 -1.31 6.13
C LEU A 134 -13.74 -1.26 6.26
N ARG A 135 -14.33 -0.10 5.92
CA ARG A 135 -15.79 0.12 6.02
C ARG A 135 -16.35 -0.20 7.42
N GLY A 136 -15.59 0.14 8.46
CA GLY A 136 -15.98 -0.12 9.85
C GLY A 136 -15.92 -1.59 10.31
N VAL A 137 -15.49 -2.52 9.44
CA VAL A 137 -15.31 -3.93 9.77
C VAL A 137 -13.82 -4.24 9.91
N THR A 138 -13.43 -4.93 10.99
CA THR A 138 -12.05 -5.35 11.23
C THR A 138 -11.90 -6.85 11.00
N ARG A 139 -10.93 -7.26 10.17
CA ARG A 139 -10.61 -8.66 9.86
C ARG A 139 -9.11 -8.89 9.90
N GLU A 140 -8.70 -10.10 10.24
CA GLU A 140 -7.31 -10.52 10.05
C GLU A 140 -7.05 -10.76 8.56
N VAL A 141 -5.93 -10.25 8.07
CA VAL A 141 -5.46 -10.44 6.70
C VAL A 141 -3.96 -10.73 6.73
N THR A 142 -3.47 -11.43 5.71
CA THR A 142 -2.05 -11.72 5.54
C THR A 142 -1.53 -11.03 4.30
N LEU A 143 -0.38 -10.39 4.41
CA LEU A 143 0.36 -9.82 3.29
C LEU A 143 1.68 -10.56 3.14
N ASP A 144 2.00 -11.00 1.92
CA ASP A 144 3.33 -11.50 1.59
C ASP A 144 4.21 -10.30 1.22
N ALA A 145 5.23 -10.04 2.02
CA ALA A 145 6.10 -8.87 1.90
C ALA A 145 7.52 -9.26 1.46
N VAL A 146 8.13 -8.38 0.67
CA VAL A 146 9.53 -8.43 0.24
C VAL A 146 10.20 -7.12 0.64
N ARG A 147 11.33 -7.19 1.34
CA ARG A 147 12.20 -6.03 1.58
C ARG A 147 13.10 -5.85 0.36
N ASN A 148 12.86 -4.79 -0.40
CA ASN A 148 13.61 -4.49 -1.61
C ASN A 148 14.98 -3.91 -1.29
N ALA A 149 15.03 -2.97 -0.35
CA ALA A 149 16.28 -2.32 0.07
C ALA A 149 16.13 -1.66 1.44
N ALA A 150 17.23 -1.60 2.19
CA ALA A 150 17.37 -0.78 3.40
C ALA A 150 18.72 -0.07 3.36
N ARG A 151 18.73 1.22 2.96
CA ARG A 151 19.97 1.98 2.75
C ARG A 151 19.73 3.48 2.84
N ARG A 152 20.77 4.29 2.64
CA ARG A 152 20.58 5.73 2.42
C ARG A 152 19.98 5.97 1.04
N HIS A 153 18.97 6.84 0.97
CA HIS A 153 18.40 7.31 -0.30
C HIS A 153 19.51 7.93 -1.15
N PRO A 154 19.56 7.70 -2.48
CA PRO A 154 20.64 8.16 -3.35
C PRO A 154 20.63 9.68 -3.60
N LEU A 155 19.50 10.35 -3.35
CA LEU A 155 19.38 11.80 -3.47
C LEU A 155 19.42 12.51 -2.11
N PRO A 156 19.91 13.76 -2.06
CA PRO A 156 19.78 14.60 -0.87
C PRO A 156 18.33 14.63 -0.36
N PRO A 157 18.11 14.65 0.97
CA PRO A 157 19.12 14.77 2.02
C PRO A 157 19.62 13.39 2.53
N PHE A 158 19.64 12.36 1.67
CA PHE A 158 20.22 11.03 1.92
C PHE A 158 19.69 10.35 3.20
N ARG A 159 18.37 10.48 3.41
CA ARG A 159 17.66 9.85 4.54
C ARG A 159 17.90 8.34 4.53
N ARG A 160 17.89 7.71 5.71
CA ARG A 160 17.84 6.24 5.78
C ARG A 160 16.44 5.82 5.37
N THR A 161 16.35 5.02 4.31
CA THR A 161 15.11 4.62 3.69
C THR A 161 15.06 3.10 3.61
N VAL A 162 13.88 2.56 3.86
CA VAL A 162 13.56 1.16 3.61
C VAL A 162 12.43 1.09 2.59
N GLY A 163 12.56 0.17 1.65
CA GLY A 163 11.58 -0.07 0.58
C GLY A 163 11.04 -1.50 0.66
N PHE A 164 9.73 -1.63 0.48
CA PHE A 164 9.04 -2.92 0.48
C PHE A 164 8.07 -3.03 -0.69
N SER A 165 7.93 -4.24 -1.22
CA SER A 165 6.78 -4.65 -2.02
C SER A 165 5.94 -5.61 -1.20
N ALA A 166 4.62 -5.60 -1.35
CA ALA A 166 3.77 -6.60 -0.72
C ALA A 166 2.54 -6.94 -1.56
N THR A 167 2.07 -8.17 -1.43
CA THR A 167 0.85 -8.66 -2.09
C THR A 167 -0.12 -9.24 -1.07
N GLY A 168 -1.41 -9.21 -1.39
CA GLY A 168 -2.46 -9.79 -0.56
C GLY A 168 -3.70 -10.08 -1.37
N LEU A 169 -4.59 -10.88 -0.79
CA LEU A 169 -5.91 -11.16 -1.35
C LEU A 169 -6.95 -10.88 -0.27
N LEU A 170 -7.94 -10.06 -0.59
CA LEU A 170 -9.06 -9.76 0.32
C LEU A 170 -10.37 -10.29 -0.27
N SER A 171 -11.31 -10.69 0.59
CA SER A 171 -12.71 -10.86 0.20
C SER A 171 -13.47 -9.56 0.47
N ARG A 172 -14.18 -9.01 -0.51
CA ARG A 172 -15.01 -7.81 -0.27
C ARG A 172 -16.13 -8.11 0.73
N ALA A 173 -16.68 -9.34 0.68
CA ALA A 173 -17.83 -9.75 1.46
C ALA A 173 -17.50 -9.82 2.95
N GLU A 174 -16.26 -10.16 3.32
CA GLU A 174 -15.80 -10.18 4.71
C GLU A 174 -15.82 -8.80 5.39
N PHE A 175 -15.73 -7.73 4.59
CA PHE A 175 -15.84 -6.33 5.01
C PHE A 175 -17.24 -5.74 4.78
N GLY A 176 -18.21 -6.58 4.41
CA GLY A 176 -19.59 -6.16 4.16
C GLY A 176 -19.76 -5.31 2.92
N VAL A 177 -18.76 -5.23 2.04
CA VAL A 177 -18.92 -4.65 0.70
C VAL A 177 -19.58 -5.74 -0.12
N ASP A 178 -20.87 -5.65 -0.41
CA ASP A 178 -21.62 -6.76 -1.02
C ASP A 178 -22.55 -6.35 -2.16
N GLY A 179 -22.49 -5.09 -2.58
CA GLY A 179 -23.15 -4.63 -3.79
C GLY A 179 -22.67 -5.38 -5.04
N TRP A 180 -23.58 -5.61 -5.98
CA TRP A 180 -23.27 -6.05 -7.34
C TRP A 180 -22.49 -7.38 -7.45
N ARG A 181 -22.78 -8.37 -6.59
CA ARG A 181 -22.08 -9.67 -6.56
C ARG A 181 -22.01 -10.43 -7.90
N SER A 182 -22.99 -10.24 -8.79
CA SER A 182 -22.98 -10.85 -10.13
C SER A 182 -22.08 -10.12 -11.13
N MET A 183 -21.74 -8.85 -10.88
CA MET A 183 -20.98 -7.99 -11.79
C MET A 183 -19.58 -7.67 -11.28
N ILE A 184 -19.32 -7.81 -9.98
CA ILE A 184 -18.01 -7.52 -9.40
C ILE A 184 -17.58 -8.75 -8.61
N GLY A 185 -16.40 -9.31 -8.87
CA GLY A 185 -15.90 -10.55 -8.25
C GLY A 185 -15.42 -10.37 -6.81
N ASP A 186 -15.59 -11.35 -5.92
CA ASP A 186 -15.37 -11.13 -4.47
C ASP A 186 -13.90 -10.89 -4.07
N ALA A 187 -12.97 -11.52 -4.80
CA ALA A 187 -11.55 -11.46 -4.52
C ALA A 187 -10.93 -10.14 -5.03
N VAL A 188 -10.31 -9.40 -4.11
CA VAL A 188 -9.55 -8.17 -4.39
C VAL A 188 -8.07 -8.49 -4.27
N GLU A 189 -7.38 -8.50 -5.40
CA GLU A 189 -5.94 -8.64 -5.45
C GLU A 189 -5.28 -7.31 -5.07
N LEU A 190 -4.32 -7.35 -4.16
CA LEU A 190 -3.56 -6.18 -3.73
C LEU A 190 -2.10 -6.30 -4.17
N ARG A 191 -1.55 -5.17 -4.62
CA ARG A 191 -0.11 -4.95 -4.76
C ARG A 191 0.26 -3.62 -4.12
N LEU A 192 1.24 -3.64 -3.25
CA LEU A 192 1.69 -2.52 -2.45
C LEU A 192 3.15 -2.24 -2.78
N GLU A 193 3.48 -0.97 -3.01
CA GLU A 193 4.86 -0.50 -3.07
C GLU A 193 5.01 0.59 -2.01
N VAL A 194 6.03 0.48 -1.16
CA VAL A 194 6.18 1.31 0.03
C VAL A 194 7.61 1.77 0.14
N GLU A 195 7.81 3.08 0.32
CA GLU A 195 9.04 3.64 0.85
C GLU A 195 8.78 4.29 2.20
N ALA A 196 9.70 4.08 3.15
CA ALA A 196 9.61 4.68 4.47
C ALA A 196 10.98 5.22 4.91
N THR A 197 11.00 6.42 5.49
CA THR A 197 12.22 7.11 5.90
C THR A 197 12.36 7.13 7.42
N ARG A 198 13.57 6.90 7.93
CA ARG A 198 13.82 6.85 9.37
C ARG A 198 13.57 8.20 10.02
N THR A 199 12.66 8.24 10.97
CA THR A 199 12.52 9.38 11.89
C THR A 199 13.56 9.28 13.00
N ARG A 200 14.40 10.31 13.17
CA ARG A 200 15.27 10.42 14.36
C ARG A 200 14.44 11.01 15.48
N GLY A 201 14.48 10.42 16.68
CA GLY A 201 13.85 11.02 17.86
C GLY A 201 14.53 12.35 18.18
N GLY A 202 13.91 13.47 17.79
CA GLY A 202 14.34 14.84 18.10
C GLY A 202 14.41 15.78 16.90
N ALA A 203 13.44 16.69 16.84
CA ALA A 203 13.55 18.08 16.34
C ALA A 203 13.76 18.40 14.84
N ASP A 204 13.64 17.47 13.89
CA ASP A 204 13.81 17.79 12.45
C ASP A 204 12.56 17.59 11.56
N ASP A 205 11.40 17.27 12.13
CA ASP A 205 10.13 17.05 11.39
C ASP A 205 9.20 18.28 11.44
N THR A 206 9.72 19.49 11.20
CA THR A 206 8.87 20.47 10.52
C THR A 206 8.81 20.01 9.08
N ALA A 207 7.61 19.59 8.66
CA ALA A 207 7.26 19.28 7.28
C ALA A 207 8.06 20.17 6.32
N ASP A 208 8.91 19.57 5.52
CA ASP A 208 9.54 20.26 4.39
C ASP A 208 8.39 20.56 3.41
N PRO A 209 7.94 21.82 3.27
CA PRO A 209 6.98 22.12 2.23
C PRO A 209 7.69 21.84 0.90
N SER A 210 6.96 21.18 0.00
CA SER A 210 7.40 20.96 -1.39
C SER A 210 8.09 22.22 -1.94
N PRO A 211 9.19 22.10 -2.69
CA PRO A 211 9.86 23.28 -3.24
C PRO A 211 8.85 24.08 -4.10
N GLY A 212 8.71 25.37 -3.77
CA GLY A 212 7.84 26.33 -4.47
C GLY A 212 8.13 26.37 -5.98
N ALA A 213 7.19 26.68 -6.86
CA ALA A 213 6.38 27.90 -6.86
C ALA A 213 7.24 29.13 -6.55
N GLU A 214 8.16 29.45 -7.47
CA GLU A 214 8.61 30.82 -7.77
C GLU A 214 9.54 30.79 -9.01
N ASP A 215 8.96 31.15 -10.16
CA ASP A 215 9.63 31.87 -11.25
C ASP A 215 8.51 32.52 -12.08
N VAL A 216 7.91 33.56 -11.50
CA VAL A 216 7.10 34.52 -12.26
C VAL A 216 8.09 35.58 -12.77
N MET A 217 8.53 35.43 -14.01
CA MET A 217 9.06 36.55 -14.76
C MET A 217 7.88 37.36 -15.27
N ASP A 218 7.76 38.58 -14.74
CA ASP A 218 6.97 39.66 -15.32
C ASP A 218 7.47 39.94 -16.75
N ASP A 219 6.59 39.80 -17.73
CA ASP A 219 6.71 40.53 -19.00
C ASP A 219 5.34 41.07 -19.42
N ASP A 220 5.39 42.33 -19.80
CA ASP A 220 4.33 43.28 -20.12
C ASP A 220 3.74 42.98 -21.51
N GLY A 221 2.41 43.05 -21.65
CA GLY A 221 1.85 43.31 -22.97
C GLY A 221 0.40 42.91 -23.22
N THR A 222 -0.51 43.83 -22.90
CA THR A 222 -1.74 44.15 -23.65
C THR A 222 -2.96 43.21 -23.71
N ALA A 223 -4.10 43.87 -23.43
CA ALA A 223 -5.44 43.75 -24.00
C ALA A 223 -6.49 42.91 -23.24
N ASP A 224 -7.32 43.66 -22.50
CA ASP A 224 -8.72 43.38 -22.16
C ASP A 224 -9.48 42.66 -23.29
N VAL A 225 -9.99 41.46 -22.98
CA VAL A 225 -11.18 40.89 -23.62
C VAL A 225 -12.05 40.26 -22.55
N ALA A 226 -13.21 40.85 -22.32
CA ALA A 226 -14.24 40.34 -21.41
C ALA A 226 -14.71 38.92 -21.82
N PRO A 227 -15.02 38.01 -20.88
CA PRO A 227 -15.59 36.72 -21.23
C PRO A 227 -17.04 36.90 -21.70
N ALA A 228 -17.31 36.46 -22.92
CA ALA A 228 -18.67 36.28 -23.43
C ALA A 228 -19.39 35.21 -22.59
N ALA A 229 -20.65 35.47 -22.29
CA ALA A 229 -21.54 34.55 -21.58
C ALA A 229 -21.76 33.26 -22.38
N ASP A 230 -21.67 32.12 -21.69
CA ASP A 230 -22.06 30.80 -22.21
C ASP A 230 -23.54 30.81 -22.65
N PRO A 231 -23.88 30.29 -23.84
CA PRO A 231 -25.27 30.01 -24.17
C PRO A 231 -25.78 28.82 -23.35
N ALA A 232 -27.02 28.94 -22.88
CA ALA A 232 -27.73 27.92 -22.10
C ALA A 232 -27.75 26.54 -22.81
N PRO A 233 -27.77 25.43 -22.05
CA PRO A 233 -27.89 24.10 -22.64
C PRO A 233 -29.26 23.90 -23.31
N ASP A 234 -29.24 23.41 -24.54
CA ASP A 234 -30.44 22.97 -25.26
C ASP A 234 -31.20 21.90 -24.47
N ALA A 235 -32.53 22.03 -24.47
CA ALA A 235 -33.45 21.09 -23.86
C ALA A 235 -33.31 19.68 -24.49
N PRO A 236 -33.50 18.60 -23.71
CA PRO A 236 -33.41 17.24 -24.25
C PRO A 236 -34.53 16.98 -25.27
N VAL A 237 -34.12 16.55 -26.47
CA VAL A 237 -35.00 16.02 -27.52
C VAL A 237 -35.54 14.67 -27.05
N GLU A 238 -36.85 14.53 -26.93
CA GLU A 238 -37.52 13.24 -26.69
C GLU A 238 -37.21 12.24 -27.83
N PRO A 239 -36.84 10.99 -27.53
CA PRO A 239 -36.75 9.96 -28.57
C PRO A 239 -38.14 9.59 -29.07
N ALA A 240 -38.29 9.51 -30.40
CA ALA A 240 -39.48 9.00 -31.07
C ALA A 240 -39.81 7.55 -30.62
N PRO A 241 -41.09 7.16 -30.57
CA PRO A 241 -41.50 5.82 -30.15
C PRO A 241 -40.97 4.75 -31.12
N SER A 242 -40.32 3.75 -30.56
CA SER A 242 -39.85 2.55 -31.25
C SER A 242 -41.05 1.70 -31.70
N ASP A 243 -41.17 1.43 -33.00
CA ASP A 243 -42.07 0.41 -33.53
C ASP A 243 -41.53 -0.98 -33.12
N GLU A 244 -42.06 -1.55 -32.03
CA GLU A 244 -41.90 -2.98 -31.74
C GLU A 244 -42.83 -3.81 -32.64
N PRO A 245 -42.32 -4.84 -33.36
CA PRO A 245 -43.19 -5.78 -34.04
C PRO A 245 -43.90 -6.67 -33.00
N GLY A 246 -45.24 -6.70 -33.08
CA GLY A 246 -46.09 -7.48 -32.17
C GLY A 246 -45.79 -8.99 -32.18
N PRO A 247 -46.18 -9.70 -31.10
CA PRO A 247 -45.82 -11.10 -30.89
C PRO A 247 -46.42 -12.03 -31.95
N ALA A 248 -45.61 -12.98 -32.42
CA ALA A 248 -46.02 -14.03 -33.35
C ALA A 248 -47.13 -14.92 -32.75
N PRO A 249 -48.13 -15.36 -33.54
CA PRO A 249 -49.21 -16.20 -33.05
C PRO A 249 -48.71 -17.61 -32.66
N LEU A 250 -49.21 -18.12 -31.54
CA LEU A 250 -48.95 -19.47 -31.04
C LEU A 250 -49.56 -20.53 -31.97
N PRO A 251 -48.92 -21.69 -32.16
CA PRO A 251 -49.45 -22.76 -32.99
C PRO A 251 -50.70 -23.41 -32.35
N ALA A 252 -51.74 -23.61 -33.16
CA ALA A 252 -52.98 -24.25 -32.75
C ALA A 252 -52.75 -25.74 -32.41
N THR A 253 -53.18 -26.14 -31.21
CA THR A 253 -53.28 -27.55 -30.81
C THR A 253 -54.44 -28.24 -31.53
N PRO A 254 -54.26 -29.42 -32.14
CA PRO A 254 -55.38 -30.21 -32.63
C PRO A 254 -56.21 -30.77 -31.45
N ARG A 255 -57.53 -30.60 -31.53
CA ARG A 255 -58.54 -31.24 -30.67
C ARG A 255 -58.86 -32.65 -31.20
N PRO A 256 -59.41 -33.55 -30.35
CA PRO A 256 -59.10 -34.99 -30.33
C PRO A 256 -59.57 -35.78 -31.56
#